data_AF-A0A967H212-F1
#
_entry.id   AF-A0A967H212-F1
#
_cell.length_a   1.000
_cell.length_b   1.000
_cell.length_c   1.000
_cell.angle_alpha   90.00
_cell.angle_beta   90.00
_cell.angle_gamma   90.00
#
_symmetry.space_group_name_H-M   'P 1'
#
loop_
_entity.id
_entity.type
_entity.pdbx_description
1 polymer ?
#
loop_
_entity_poly.entity_id
_entity_poly.type
_entity_poly.pdbx_seq_one_letter_code
_entity_poly.pdbx_strand_id
1 'polypeptide(L)' 'MEQTYFRKGFGLKKELRPLIDAEYHSHLVQQIRARGYTHTFGDVTVRLAEEFGFCYGVDRAVDYAYETRHKFPDKR' A
#
# COMPACT_ATOMS: atom_id res chain seq x y z
N MET A 1 -31.12 -9.69 -11.26
CA MET A 1 -29.90 -9.12 -11.87
C MET A 1 -28.75 -9.38 -10.91
N GLU A 2 -27.84 -10.29 -11.26
CA GLU A 2 -26.60 -10.48 -10.50
C GLU A 2 -25.80 -9.18 -10.51
N GLN A 3 -25.34 -8.74 -9.33
CA GLN A 3 -24.42 -7.61 -9.25
C GLN A 3 -23.05 -8.05 -9.77
N THR A 4 -22.75 -7.71 -11.03
CA THR A 4 -21.47 -8.03 -11.67
C THR A 4 -20.36 -7.03 -11.29
N TYR A 5 -20.66 -6.01 -10.48
CA TYR A 5 -19.69 -4.98 -10.08
C TYR A 5 -19.73 -4.69 -8.59
N PHE A 6 -18.66 -5.10 -7.88
CA PHE A 6 -18.52 -4.90 -6.45
C PHE A 6 -17.70 -3.64 -6.16
N ARG A 7 -18.35 -2.56 -5.70
CA ARG A 7 -17.70 -1.32 -5.23
C ARG A 7 -17.45 -1.30 -3.72
N LYS A 8 -17.45 -2.47 -3.08
CA LYS A 8 -17.31 -2.64 -1.64
C LYS A 8 -16.24 -3.68 -1.35
N GLY A 9 -15.44 -3.44 -0.32
CA GLY A 9 -14.53 -4.42 0.23
C GLY A 9 -15.25 -5.53 1.01
N PHE A 10 -14.47 -6.43 1.59
CA PHE A 10 -14.91 -7.53 2.44
C PHE A 10 -15.13 -7.12 3.91
N GLY A 11 -14.89 -5.85 4.26
CA GLY A 11 -15.05 -5.34 5.62
C GLY A 11 -13.92 -5.75 6.57
N LEU A 12 -12.78 -6.15 6.02
CA LEU A 12 -11.59 -6.59 6.76
C LEU A 12 -10.59 -5.44 6.99
N LYS A 13 -10.92 -4.22 6.55
CA LYS A 13 -10.06 -3.04 6.69
C LYS A 13 -9.49 -2.86 8.09
N LYS A 14 -10.26 -3.03 9.17
CA LYS A 14 -9.75 -2.87 10.55
C LYS A 14 -8.68 -3.91 10.92
N GLU A 15 -8.86 -5.14 10.45
CA GLU A 15 -7.95 -6.25 10.72
C GLU A 15 -6.65 -6.11 9.93
N LEU A 16 -6.75 -5.63 8.68
CA LEU A 16 -5.61 -5.52 7.77
C LEU A 16 -4.87 -4.18 7.87
N ARG A 17 -5.49 -3.13 8.42
CA ARG A 17 -4.85 -1.80 8.54
C ARG A 17 -3.47 -1.87 9.23
N PRO A 18 -3.28 -2.57 10.35
CA PRO A 18 -1.97 -2.65 10.99
C PRO A 18 -0.89 -3.26 10.10
N LEU A 19 -1.25 -4.29 9.32
CA LEU A 19 -0.35 -4.93 8.37
C LEU A 19 0.00 -3.97 7.22
N ILE A 20 -1.01 -3.34 6.62
CA ILE A 20 -0.82 -2.38 5.52
C ILE A 20 0.02 -1.20 5.99
N ASP A 21 -0.25 -0.67 7.18
CA ASP A 21 0.49 0.47 7.74
C ASP A 21 1.95 0.10 8.02
N ALA A 22 2.23 -1.11 8.52
CA ALA A 22 3.61 -1.57 8.76
C ALA A 22 4.42 -1.70 7.46
N GLU A 23 3.81 -2.27 6.41
CA GLU A 23 4.43 -2.37 5.08
C GLU A 23 4.62 -1.00 4.43
N TYR A 24 3.66 -0.09 4.59
CA TYR A 24 3.73 1.27 4.05
C TYR A 24 4.81 2.13 4.72
N HIS A 25 4.96 2.02 6.05
CA HIS A 25 5.98 2.74 6.81
C HIS A 25 7.34 2.04 6.81
N SER A 26 7.70 1.41 5.68
CA SER A 26 8.95 0.67 5.55
C SER A 26 10.16 1.52 6.00
N HIS A 27 11.11 0.87 6.66
CA HIS A 27 12.34 1.49 7.12
C HIS A 27 13.08 2.21 5.98
N LEU A 28 12.98 1.69 4.75
CA LEU A 28 13.53 2.30 3.55
C LEU A 28 12.99 3.71 3.29
N VAL A 29 11.66 3.88 3.33
CA VAL A 29 11.03 5.20 3.13
C VAL A 29 11.49 6.18 4.20
N GLN A 30 11.57 5.74 5.47
CA GLN A 30 12.06 6.58 6.56
C GLN A 30 13.52 7.00 6.35
N GLN A 31 14.38 6.06 5.92
CA GLN A 31 15.79 6.35 5.62
C GLN A 31 15.95 7.39 4.49
N ILE A 32 15.14 7.29 3.43
CA ILE A 32 15.21 8.25 2.31
C ILE A 32 14.72 9.63 2.75
N ARG A 33 13.62 9.71 3.53
CA ARG A 33 13.11 10.97 4.08
C ARG A 33 14.15 11.65 4.98
N ALA A 34 14.79 10.90 5.88
CA ALA A 34 15.82 11.41 6.77
C ALA A 34 17.07 11.97 6.04
N ARG A 35 17.28 11.58 4.78
CA ARG A 35 18.40 12.03 3.94
C ARG A 35 18.03 13.16 2.98
N GLY A 36 16.90 13.83 3.20
CA GLY A 36 16.43 14.92 2.33
C GLY A 36 15.81 14.40 1.04
N TYR A 37 15.05 13.30 1.13
CA TYR A 37 14.25 12.72 0.03
C TYR A 37 15.05 12.22 -1.18
N THR A 38 16.38 12.11 -1.08
CA THR A 38 17.22 11.53 -2.13
C THR A 38 18.20 10.55 -1.51
N HIS A 39 18.32 9.36 -2.10
CA HIS A 39 19.32 8.38 -1.66
C HIS A 39 19.83 7.53 -2.82
N THR A 40 21.16 7.38 -2.91
CA THR A 40 21.84 6.51 -3.87
C THR A 40 22.19 5.15 -3.26
N PHE A 41 21.79 4.09 -3.94
CA PHE A 41 22.12 2.68 -3.69
C PHE A 41 23.01 2.17 -4.82
N GLY A 42 24.33 2.15 -4.61
CA GLY A 42 25.28 1.79 -5.66
C GLY A 42 25.19 2.74 -6.85
N ASP A 43 24.72 2.24 -7.99
CA ASP A 43 24.52 2.97 -9.23
C ASP A 43 23.08 3.54 -9.41
N VAL A 44 22.15 3.18 -8.51
CA VAL A 44 20.75 3.64 -8.58
C VAL A 44 20.51 4.80 -7.61
N THR A 45 19.96 5.91 -8.10
CA THR A 45 19.54 7.03 -7.24
C THR A 45 18.03 7.12 -7.18
N VAL A 46 17.49 7.05 -5.96
CA VAL A 46 16.06 7.18 -5.67
C VAL A 46 15.78 8.61 -5.20
N ARG A 47 14.77 9.24 -5.81
CA ARG A 47 14.22 10.53 -5.38
C ARG A 47 12.78 10.34 -4.98
N LEU A 48 12.49 10.62 -3.71
CA LEU A 48 11.15 10.52 -3.14
C LEU A 48 10.47 11.89 -3.24
N ALA A 49 9.19 11.91 -3.56
CA ALA A 49 8.41 13.15 -3.46
C ALA A 49 8.29 13.59 -1.98
N GLU A 50 8.34 14.88 -1.71
CA GLU A 50 8.17 15.41 -0.35
C GLU A 50 6.76 15.11 0.19
N GLU A 51 5.75 15.29 -0.67
CA GLU A 51 4.36 14.89 -0.45
C GLU A 51 4.15 13.40 -0.78
N PHE A 52 5.00 12.52 -0.22
CA PHE A 52 4.88 11.09 -0.42
C PHE A 52 3.59 10.55 0.24
N GLY A 53 2.68 10.06 -0.60
CA GLY A 53 1.35 9.62 -0.19
C GLY A 53 0.66 8.83 -1.29
N PHE A 54 -0.33 8.03 -0.92
CA PHE A 54 -1.28 7.48 -1.88
C PHE A 54 -2.45 8.43 -2.09
N CYS A 55 -2.88 8.57 -3.35
CA CYS A 55 -4.16 9.20 -3.62
C CYS A 55 -5.31 8.28 -3.12
N TYR A 56 -6.48 8.86 -2.93
CA TYR A 56 -7.66 8.14 -2.43
C TYR A 56 -7.97 6.84 -3.21
N GLY A 57 -7.79 6.87 -4.54
CA GLY A 57 -8.03 5.70 -5.38
C GLY A 57 -7.04 4.56 -5.11
N VAL A 58 -5.76 4.88 -4.88
CA VAL A 58 -4.72 3.89 -4.61
C VAL A 58 -4.87 3.29 -3.21
N ASP A 59 -5.15 4.09 -2.18
CA ASP A 59 -5.41 3.57 -0.82
C ASP A 59 -6.55 2.53 -0.83
N ARG A 60 -7.63 2.81 -1.57
CA ARG A 60 -8.76 1.87 -1.73
C ARG A 60 -8.39 0.61 -2.51
N ALA A 61 -7.57 0.73 -3.55
CA ALA A 61 -7.13 -0.40 -4.35
C ALA A 61 -6.24 -1.34 -3.52
N VAL A 62 -5.35 -0.78 -2.69
CA VAL A 62 -4.51 -1.53 -1.75
C VAL A 62 -5.37 -2.27 -0.73
N ASP A 63 -6.34 -1.58 -0.09
CA ASP A 63 -7.28 -2.22 0.82
C ASP A 63 -7.94 -3.44 0.14
N TYR A 64 -8.51 -3.28 -1.07
CA TYR A 64 -9.17 -4.39 -1.77
C TYR A 64 -8.23 -5.54 -2.12
N ALA A 65 -6.98 -5.26 -2.50
CA ALA A 65 -6.00 -6.30 -2.80
C ALA A 65 -5.68 -7.13 -1.56
N TYR A 66 -5.41 -6.47 -0.43
CA TYR A 66 -5.14 -7.13 0.85
C TYR A 66 -6.34 -7.92 1.35
N GLU A 67 -7.55 -7.32 1.33
CA GLU A 67 -8.77 -8.00 1.76
C GLU A 67 -9.07 -9.23 0.89
N THR A 68 -8.87 -9.14 -0.43
CA THR A 68 -9.06 -10.27 -1.34
C THR A 68 -8.07 -11.39 -1.05
N ARG A 69 -6.78 -11.05 -0.88
CA ARG A 69 -5.73 -12.02 -0.62
C ARG A 69 -5.93 -12.72 0.72
N HIS A 70 -6.35 -11.99 1.76
CA HIS A 70 -6.67 -12.54 3.06
C HIS A 70 -7.92 -13.43 3.01
N LYS A 71 -8.97 -13.02 2.28
CA LYS A 71 -10.21 -13.78 2.17
C LYS A 71 -10.07 -15.06 1.35
N PHE A 72 -9.20 -15.05 0.34
CA PHE A 72 -9.00 -16.16 -0.59
C PHE A 72 -7.51 -16.51 -0.73
N PRO A 73 -6.87 -17.05 0.32
CA PRO A 73 -5.43 -17.31 0.32
C PRO A 73 -4.98 -18.36 -0.71
N ASP A 74 -5.88 -19.22 -1.18
CA ASP A 74 -5.57 -20.29 -2.13
C ASP A 74 -5.98 -19.99 -3.57
N LYS A 75 -6.64 -18.84 -3.82
CA LYS A 75 -7.01 -18.42 -5.17
C LYS A 75 -5.92 -17.52 -5.76
N ARG A 76 -5.58 -17.78 -7.02
CA ARG A 76 -4.62 -17.03 -7.83
C ARG A 76 -5.32 -16.44 -9.04
#